data_AF-A0A9Q9F481-F1
#
_entry.id   AF-A0A9Q9F481-F1
#
_cell.length_a   1.000
_cell.length_b   1.000
_cell.length_c   1.000
_cell.angle_alpha   90.00
_cell.angle_beta   90.00
_cell.angle_gamma   90.00
#
_symmetry.space_group_name_H-M   'P 1'
#
loop_
_entity.id
_entity.type
_entity.pdbx_description
1 polymer ?
#
loop_
_entity_poly.entity_id
_entity_poly.type
_entity_poly.pdbx_seq_one_letter_code
_entity_poly.pdbx_strand_id
1 'polypeptide(L)'
;MKHSKKIIFSSVLGSIAVFSTSVALISKSCPSAPETKPEEKIKYQEKLGLKIADKTTKKEEETHHFVHEAKEAKTLEDIKNVLTKFNIAFDFSGIPEGATYKVADSTHDHADQGMVHLDITQTINGRETTERFEIIGFEIEKVPEHIKIGGYTLATKAKKEWKKTVRETAEELKTYKDKSFKELLTFLKQIVEIKEPESEEEKKLQFKFDLEHLHIHAHHEGEGEIIFEKTFVFNKDKPTETTELKEKYRIHHLK
;
A
#
# COMPACT_ATOMS: atom_id res chain seq x y z
N MET A 1 73.61 -34.34 -28.58
CA MET A 1 73.27 -34.39 -30.02
C MET A 1 72.44 -33.14 -30.34
N LYS A 2 72.84 -32.27 -31.29
CA LYS A 2 72.66 -32.33 -32.77
C LYS A 2 71.21 -32.03 -33.21
N HIS A 3 71.06 -31.13 -34.19
CA HIS A 3 69.82 -30.62 -34.82
C HIS A 3 69.01 -29.66 -33.90
N SER A 4 68.85 -28.34 -34.13
CA SER A 4 69.10 -27.42 -35.27
C SER A 4 68.01 -27.34 -36.36
N LYS A 5 67.72 -26.09 -36.80
CA LYS A 5 66.81 -25.57 -37.87
C LYS A 5 65.44 -25.07 -37.35
N LYS A 6 64.99 -23.82 -37.59
CA LYS A 6 64.82 -22.96 -38.81
C LYS A 6 63.45 -23.20 -39.48
N ILE A 7 62.73 -22.23 -40.10
CA ILE A 7 62.82 -20.74 -40.21
C ILE A 7 61.72 -20.19 -39.22
N ILE A 8 61.08 -18.99 -39.15
CA ILE A 8 60.87 -17.76 -39.95
C ILE A 8 60.80 -16.53 -39.02
N PHE A 9 61.05 -15.34 -39.58
CA PHE A 9 60.79 -14.02 -38.99
C PHE A 9 59.94 -13.20 -39.97
N SER A 10 58.89 -12.52 -39.48
CA SER A 10 58.18 -11.43 -40.17
C SER A 10 57.32 -10.69 -39.13
N SER A 11 57.86 -9.78 -38.33
CA SER A 11 57.95 -8.34 -38.64
C SER A 11 56.61 -7.69 -39.02
N VAL A 12 56.06 -6.86 -38.12
CA VAL A 12 55.63 -5.47 -38.37
C VAL A 12 55.38 -4.77 -37.01
N LEU A 13 55.54 -3.44 -37.03
CA LEU A 13 55.72 -2.50 -35.92
C LEU A 13 54.63 -2.51 -34.81
N GLY A 14 55.02 -2.02 -33.62
CA GLY A 14 54.11 -1.88 -32.46
C GLY A 14 54.69 -1.19 -31.21
N SER A 15 55.78 -0.45 -31.39
CA SER A 15 56.21 0.75 -30.64
C SER A 15 55.90 0.91 -29.14
N ILE A 16 56.95 0.75 -28.33
CA ILE A 16 57.34 1.66 -27.23
C ILE A 16 56.29 1.92 -26.13
N ALA A 17 56.44 1.24 -25.00
CA ALA A 17 55.96 1.70 -23.69
C ALA A 17 57.16 2.21 -22.87
N VAL A 18 57.19 3.50 -22.52
CA VAL A 18 58.20 4.08 -21.62
C VAL A 18 57.59 4.26 -20.23
N PHE A 19 58.39 3.95 -19.21
CA PHE A 19 58.06 4.04 -17.79
C PHE A 19 57.37 5.35 -17.39
N SER A 20 56.17 5.25 -16.82
CA SER A 20 55.49 6.35 -16.14
C SER A 20 56.09 6.55 -14.75
N THR A 21 56.93 7.58 -14.59
CA THR A 21 57.44 8.03 -13.29
C THR A 21 56.29 8.53 -12.40
N SER A 22 56.27 8.12 -11.13
CA SER A 22 55.26 8.54 -10.16
C SER A 22 55.31 10.06 -9.92
N VAL A 23 54.25 10.78 -10.28
CA VAL A 23 54.05 12.19 -9.93
C VAL A 23 53.10 12.25 -8.74
N ALA A 24 53.60 12.75 -7.60
CA ALA A 24 52.77 12.98 -6.42
C ALA A 24 51.85 14.20 -6.65
N LEU A 25 50.55 13.95 -6.80
CA LEU A 25 49.56 15.02 -6.84
C LEU A 25 49.26 15.51 -5.42
N ILE A 26 49.82 16.68 -5.08
CA ILE A 26 49.50 17.40 -3.85
C ILE A 26 48.06 17.88 -3.95
N SER A 27 47.14 17.23 -3.24
CA SER A 27 45.75 17.66 -3.13
C SER A 27 45.65 18.96 -2.32
N LYS A 28 45.53 20.10 -3.02
CA LYS A 28 44.98 21.30 -2.40
C LYS A 28 43.54 21.00 -2.00
N SER A 29 43.23 21.12 -0.71
CA SER A 29 41.87 21.02 -0.21
C SER A 29 41.04 22.20 -0.69
N CYS A 30 40.29 22.03 -1.78
CA CYS A 30 39.09 22.83 -1.97
C CYS A 30 38.16 22.55 -0.77
N PRO A 31 37.56 23.57 -0.12
CA PRO A 31 36.46 23.32 0.80
C PRO A 31 35.34 22.66 -0.01
N SER A 32 34.85 21.52 0.45
CA SER A 32 33.74 20.82 -0.20
C SER A 32 32.56 21.78 -0.31
N ALA A 33 32.08 22.01 -1.54
CA ALA A 33 30.74 22.56 -1.69
C ALA A 33 29.77 21.63 -0.95
N PRO A 34 28.76 22.16 -0.22
CA PRO A 34 27.77 21.31 0.42
C PRO A 34 27.13 20.43 -0.63
N GLU A 35 27.00 19.13 -0.36
CA GLU A 35 26.33 18.20 -1.25
C GLU A 35 24.86 18.58 -1.38
N THR A 36 24.54 19.38 -2.39
CA THR A 36 23.16 19.63 -2.83
C THR A 36 22.62 18.30 -3.30
N LYS A 37 21.91 17.60 -2.39
CA LYS A 37 21.08 16.45 -2.73
C LYS A 37 20.26 16.83 -3.96
N PRO A 38 20.27 16.02 -5.04
CA PRO A 38 19.46 16.31 -6.21
C PRO A 38 18.01 16.52 -5.77
N GLU A 39 17.42 17.67 -6.13
CA GLU A 39 16.00 17.90 -5.89
C GLU A 39 15.22 16.80 -6.61
N GLU A 40 14.40 16.07 -5.85
CA GLU A 40 13.67 14.92 -6.39
C GLU A 40 12.63 15.45 -7.38
N LYS A 41 12.93 15.34 -8.68
CA LYS A 41 12.18 16.01 -9.74
C LYS A 41 10.72 15.55 -9.73
N ILE A 42 9.85 16.45 -9.26
CA ILE A 42 8.41 16.21 -9.13
C ILE A 42 7.85 15.71 -10.47
N LYS A 43 7.25 14.52 -10.45
CA LYS A 43 6.56 13.92 -11.58
C LYS A 43 5.07 14.22 -11.43
N TYR A 44 4.48 14.78 -12.48
CA TYR A 44 3.07 15.15 -12.51
C TYR A 44 2.28 14.19 -13.38
N GLN A 45 1.04 13.90 -12.96
CA GLN A 45 -0.02 13.40 -13.82
C GLN A 45 -0.83 14.60 -14.31
N GLU A 46 -1.04 14.68 -15.63
CA GLU A 46 -1.80 15.75 -16.27
C GLU A 46 -3.09 15.19 -16.85
N LYS A 47 -4.23 15.52 -16.23
CA LYS A 47 -5.57 15.02 -16.61
C LYS A 47 -6.63 16.08 -16.30
N LEU A 48 -7.69 16.16 -17.10
CA LEU A 48 -8.78 17.14 -16.93
C LEU A 48 -8.31 18.63 -16.86
N GLY A 49 -7.12 18.97 -17.36
CA GLY A 49 -6.53 20.32 -17.21
C GLY A 49 -5.88 20.58 -15.83
N LEU A 50 -5.86 19.58 -14.94
CA LEU A 50 -5.14 19.59 -13.67
C LEU A 50 -3.81 18.85 -13.81
N LYS A 51 -2.74 19.42 -13.26
CA LYS A 51 -1.50 18.69 -12.97
C LYS A 51 -1.41 18.45 -11.47
N ILE A 52 -1.29 17.19 -11.07
CA ILE A 52 -1.11 16.79 -9.66
C ILE A 52 0.13 15.90 -9.58
N ALA A 53 0.98 16.13 -8.58
CA ALA A 53 2.16 15.31 -8.35
C ALA A 53 1.75 13.87 -8.01
N ASP A 54 2.46 12.89 -8.57
CA ASP A 54 2.23 11.47 -8.29
C ASP A 54 2.74 11.01 -6.91
N LYS A 55 3.34 11.92 -6.15
CA LYS A 55 4.00 11.64 -4.88
C LYS A 55 3.78 12.77 -3.88
N THR A 56 3.38 12.45 -2.65
CA THR A 56 3.46 13.38 -1.52
C THR A 56 4.88 13.47 -0.97
N THR A 57 5.26 14.67 -0.49
CA THR A 57 6.49 14.87 0.28
C THR A 57 6.27 14.82 1.79
N LYS A 58 5.02 14.72 2.24
CA LYS A 58 4.63 14.61 3.66
C LYS A 58 4.63 13.14 4.08
N LYS A 59 5.76 12.70 4.61
CA LYS A 59 5.95 11.39 5.24
C LYS A 59 5.17 11.31 6.55
N GLU A 60 4.98 10.10 7.08
CA GLU A 60 4.37 9.85 8.41
C GLU A 60 2.92 10.38 8.49
N GLU A 61 2.18 10.24 7.38
CA GLU A 61 0.81 10.69 7.21
C GLU A 61 -0.03 9.54 6.62
N GLU A 62 -1.15 9.21 7.26
CA GLU A 62 -2.00 8.08 6.90
C GLU A 62 -2.82 8.35 5.63
N THR A 63 -2.93 7.35 4.76
CA THR A 63 -3.72 7.44 3.52
C THR A 63 -5.21 7.71 3.79
N HIS A 64 -5.75 7.13 4.87
CA HIS A 64 -7.16 7.27 5.25
C HIS A 64 -7.53 8.72 5.61
N HIS A 65 -6.64 9.43 6.32
CA HIS A 65 -6.83 10.84 6.69
C HIS A 65 -6.91 11.74 5.44
N PHE A 66 -6.05 11.49 4.44
CA PHE A 66 -6.15 12.17 3.14
C PHE A 66 -7.47 11.85 2.42
N VAL A 67 -7.86 10.58 2.35
CA VAL A 67 -9.10 10.14 1.67
C VAL A 67 -10.35 10.74 2.32
N HIS A 68 -10.36 10.85 3.65
CA HIS A 68 -11.44 11.49 4.40
C HIS A 68 -11.60 12.97 3.99
N GLU A 69 -10.54 13.77 4.10
CA GLU A 69 -10.60 15.20 3.75
C GLU A 69 -10.83 15.43 2.25
N ALA A 70 -10.24 14.61 1.38
CA ALA A 70 -10.48 14.67 -0.05
C ALA A 70 -11.98 14.44 -0.37
N LYS A 71 -12.66 13.51 0.33
CA LYS A 71 -14.11 13.32 0.14
C LYS A 71 -14.95 14.43 0.73
N GLU A 72 -14.46 15.19 1.72
CA GLU A 72 -15.16 16.37 2.22
C GLU A 72 -15.06 17.58 1.27
N ALA A 73 -13.98 17.69 0.48
CA ALA A 73 -13.79 18.76 -0.50
C ALA A 73 -14.91 18.82 -1.57
N LYS A 74 -15.65 19.95 -1.63
CA LYS A 74 -16.79 20.14 -2.56
C LYS A 74 -16.51 21.12 -3.69
N THR A 75 -15.41 21.85 -3.63
CA THR A 75 -14.98 22.83 -4.65
C THR A 75 -13.53 22.59 -5.06
N LEU A 76 -13.14 23.21 -6.17
CA LEU A 76 -11.74 23.26 -6.62
C LEU A 76 -10.80 23.88 -5.58
N GLU A 77 -11.27 24.85 -4.78
CA GLU A 77 -10.45 25.48 -3.74
C GLU A 77 -10.21 24.53 -2.56
N ASP A 78 -11.24 23.78 -2.17
CA ASP A 78 -11.09 22.73 -1.14
C ASP A 78 -10.09 21.66 -1.58
N ILE A 79 -10.13 21.25 -2.86
CA ILE A 79 -9.15 20.34 -3.46
C ILE A 79 -7.72 20.90 -3.36
N LYS A 80 -7.50 22.19 -3.68
CA LYS A 80 -6.18 22.83 -3.48
C LYS A 80 -5.76 22.81 -2.00
N ASN A 81 -6.69 23.10 -1.08
CA ASN A 81 -6.40 23.15 0.35
C ASN A 81 -5.98 21.78 0.88
N VAL A 82 -6.65 20.69 0.45
CA VAL A 82 -6.25 19.32 0.79
C VAL A 82 -4.88 18.99 0.17
N LEU A 83 -4.67 19.18 -1.13
CA LEU A 83 -3.36 18.92 -1.76
C LEU A 83 -2.22 19.69 -1.09
N THR A 84 -2.48 20.95 -0.68
CA THR A 84 -1.52 21.79 0.06
C THR A 84 -1.23 21.24 1.46
N LYS A 85 -2.27 20.88 2.25
CA LYS A 85 -2.14 20.34 3.62
C LYS A 85 -1.32 19.04 3.68
N PHE A 86 -1.33 18.28 2.59
CA PHE A 86 -0.63 17.01 2.43
C PHE A 86 0.66 17.13 1.58
N ASN A 87 1.18 18.34 1.34
CA ASN A 87 2.38 18.63 0.55
C ASN A 87 2.48 17.88 -0.80
N ILE A 88 1.36 17.83 -1.52
CA ILE A 88 1.26 17.33 -2.90
C ILE A 88 1.27 18.55 -3.82
N ALA A 89 2.30 18.68 -4.66
CA ALA A 89 2.40 19.82 -5.57
C ALA A 89 1.37 19.71 -6.70
N PHE A 90 0.83 20.84 -7.14
CA PHE A 90 -0.14 20.92 -8.24
C PHE A 90 0.09 22.16 -9.12
N ASP A 91 -0.38 22.07 -10.36
CA ASP A 91 -0.50 23.21 -11.28
C ASP A 91 -1.87 23.13 -11.97
N PHE A 92 -2.70 24.13 -11.71
CA PHE A 92 -4.08 24.24 -12.20
C PHE A 92 -4.22 25.33 -13.28
N SER A 93 -3.12 25.78 -13.91
CA SER A 93 -3.17 26.76 -15.00
C SER A 93 -3.77 26.19 -16.31
N GLY A 94 -3.91 24.87 -16.41
CA GLY A 94 -4.46 24.17 -17.58
C GLY A 94 -5.98 24.00 -17.55
N ILE A 95 -6.68 24.55 -16.56
CA ILE A 95 -8.13 24.39 -16.40
C ILE A 95 -8.88 25.09 -17.56
N PRO A 96 -9.75 24.36 -18.29
CA PRO A 96 -10.58 24.95 -19.34
C PRO A 96 -11.70 25.83 -18.76
N GLU A 97 -12.12 26.82 -19.54
CA GLU A 97 -13.15 27.80 -19.16
C GLU A 97 -14.50 27.12 -18.84
N GLY A 98 -15.16 27.58 -17.77
CA GLY A 98 -16.46 27.04 -17.33
C GLY A 98 -16.40 25.68 -16.65
N ALA A 99 -15.22 25.10 -16.41
CA ALA A 99 -15.08 23.84 -15.70
C ALA A 99 -15.29 23.97 -14.18
N THR A 100 -16.03 23.04 -13.59
CA THR A 100 -16.07 22.80 -12.15
C THR A 100 -15.51 21.42 -11.82
N TYR A 101 -15.09 21.22 -10.56
CA TYR A 101 -14.45 19.99 -10.10
C TYR A 101 -14.98 19.57 -8.73
N LYS A 102 -15.12 18.26 -8.53
CA LYS A 102 -15.48 17.61 -7.26
C LYS A 102 -14.65 16.34 -7.12
N VAL A 103 -14.33 15.94 -5.89
CA VAL A 103 -13.79 14.60 -5.62
C VAL A 103 -14.93 13.59 -5.73
N ALA A 104 -14.69 12.47 -6.40
CA ALA A 104 -15.66 11.40 -6.59
C ALA A 104 -15.63 10.41 -5.40
N ASP A 105 -16.79 9.85 -5.05
CA ASP A 105 -16.94 8.87 -3.97
C ASP A 105 -16.09 7.60 -4.16
N SER A 106 -15.69 7.32 -5.41
CA SER A 106 -14.79 6.23 -5.81
C SER A 106 -13.33 6.41 -5.35
N THR A 107 -12.95 7.62 -4.92
CA THR A 107 -11.66 7.91 -4.28
C THR A 107 -11.41 6.95 -3.12
N HIS A 108 -10.22 6.37 -3.02
CA HIS A 108 -9.89 5.42 -1.95
C HIS A 108 -8.39 5.23 -1.81
N ASP A 109 -7.98 4.62 -0.70
CA ASP A 109 -6.61 4.34 -0.36
C ASP A 109 -6.21 2.87 -0.46
N HIS A 110 -4.90 2.67 -0.57
CA HIS A 110 -4.18 1.40 -0.45
C HIS A 110 -3.14 1.61 0.65
N ALA A 111 -3.58 1.55 1.91
CA ALA A 111 -2.75 1.82 3.08
C ALA A 111 -1.54 0.88 3.18
N ASP A 112 -1.68 -0.36 2.71
CA ASP A 112 -0.61 -1.36 2.62
C ASP A 112 0.49 -1.03 1.58
N GLN A 113 0.25 0.00 0.76
CA GLN A 113 1.15 0.50 -0.29
C GLN A 113 1.56 1.97 -0.07
N GLY A 114 1.00 2.66 0.93
CA GLY A 114 1.21 4.10 1.14
C GLY A 114 0.74 4.94 -0.06
N MET A 115 -0.40 4.55 -0.65
CA MET A 115 -0.92 5.09 -1.90
C MET A 115 -2.40 5.49 -1.80
N VAL A 116 -2.79 6.53 -2.54
CA VAL A 116 -4.18 6.95 -2.72
C VAL A 116 -4.53 7.00 -4.22
N HIS A 117 -5.72 6.50 -4.55
CA HIS A 117 -6.43 6.77 -5.79
C HIS A 117 -7.37 7.95 -5.59
N LEU A 118 -6.94 9.15 -5.98
CA LEU A 118 -7.75 10.37 -5.96
C LEU A 118 -8.53 10.47 -7.28
N ASP A 119 -9.83 10.16 -7.24
CA ASP A 119 -10.71 10.25 -8.40
C ASP A 119 -11.38 11.63 -8.41
N ILE A 120 -11.13 12.43 -9.45
CA ILE A 120 -11.72 13.77 -9.60
C ILE A 120 -12.68 13.77 -10.78
N THR A 121 -13.91 14.23 -10.56
CA THR A 121 -14.87 14.51 -11.63
C THR A 121 -14.78 15.98 -12.01
N GLN A 122 -14.49 16.24 -13.29
CA GLN A 122 -14.67 17.53 -13.93
C GLN A 122 -16.07 17.60 -14.55
N THR A 123 -16.70 18.78 -14.50
CA THR A 123 -17.97 19.06 -15.20
C THR A 123 -17.81 20.30 -16.09
N ILE A 124 -18.08 20.16 -17.40
CA ILE A 124 -18.07 21.26 -18.39
C ILE A 124 -19.37 21.20 -19.19
N ASN A 125 -20.10 22.31 -19.29
CA ASN A 125 -21.33 22.42 -20.09
C ASN A 125 -22.35 21.27 -19.84
N GLY A 126 -22.46 20.83 -18.57
CA GLY A 126 -23.34 19.75 -18.14
C GLY A 126 -22.85 18.32 -18.46
N ARG A 127 -21.65 18.15 -19.02
CA ARG A 127 -21.00 16.84 -19.19
C ARG A 127 -20.01 16.60 -18.06
N GLU A 128 -20.11 15.45 -17.40
CA GLU A 128 -19.15 15.02 -16.39
C GLU A 128 -18.11 14.06 -16.97
N THR A 129 -16.89 14.08 -16.45
CA THR A 129 -15.81 13.13 -16.77
C THR A 129 -14.93 12.95 -15.54
N THR A 130 -14.69 11.70 -15.15
CA THR A 130 -13.91 11.35 -13.94
C THR A 130 -12.58 10.74 -14.34
N GLU A 131 -11.49 11.21 -13.73
CA GLU A 131 -10.14 10.69 -13.91
C GLU A 131 -9.46 10.41 -12.58
N ARG A 132 -8.64 9.36 -12.56
CA ARG A 132 -7.86 8.93 -11.39
C ARG A 132 -6.47 9.56 -11.37
N PHE A 133 -6.06 10.07 -10.21
CA PHE A 133 -4.69 10.45 -9.91
C PHE A 133 -4.12 9.49 -8.86
N GLU A 134 -3.03 8.81 -9.18
CA GLU A 134 -2.32 7.89 -8.28
C GLU A 134 -1.29 8.69 -7.47
N ILE A 135 -1.41 8.71 -6.14
CA ILE A 135 -0.55 9.52 -5.27
C ILE A 135 0.13 8.60 -4.23
N ILE A 136 1.43 8.41 -4.35
CA ILE A 136 2.24 7.55 -3.46
C ILE A 136 3.03 8.35 -2.42
N GLY A 137 3.58 7.65 -1.41
CA GLY A 137 4.55 8.23 -0.45
C GLY A 137 3.95 8.62 0.90
N PHE A 138 2.69 8.29 1.14
CA PHE A 138 2.07 8.27 2.46
C PHE A 138 2.72 7.19 3.35
N GLU A 139 2.33 7.13 4.62
CA GLU A 139 2.76 6.02 5.49
C GLU A 139 2.19 4.67 4.99
N ILE A 140 3.01 3.62 5.09
CA ILE A 140 2.66 2.26 4.71
C ILE A 140 2.20 1.52 5.96
N GLU A 141 0.90 1.27 6.10
CA GLU A 141 0.37 0.48 7.21
C GLU A 141 0.78 -1.00 7.04
N LYS A 142 1.62 -1.49 7.94
CA LYS A 142 2.12 -2.86 7.91
C LYS A 142 1.14 -3.84 8.55
N VAL A 143 0.12 -4.22 7.78
CA VAL A 143 -0.71 -5.38 8.12
C VAL A 143 0.17 -6.65 8.13
N PRO A 144 0.30 -7.37 9.26
CA PRO A 144 1.10 -8.59 9.31
C PRO A 144 0.40 -9.71 8.55
N GLU A 145 1.10 -10.42 7.66
CA GLU A 145 0.50 -11.46 6.79
C GLU A 145 -0.34 -12.51 7.54
N HIS A 146 0.01 -12.77 8.80
CA HIS A 146 -0.62 -13.75 9.68
C HIS A 146 -0.70 -13.22 11.12
N ILE A 147 -1.81 -13.51 11.81
CA ILE A 147 -2.02 -13.20 13.24
C ILE A 147 -2.38 -14.50 13.98
N LYS A 148 -1.80 -14.70 15.18
CA LYS A 148 -2.16 -15.82 16.06
C LYS A 148 -3.32 -15.42 16.98
N ILE A 149 -4.43 -16.15 16.88
CA ILE A 149 -5.69 -15.90 17.60
C ILE A 149 -6.06 -17.18 18.36
N GLY A 150 -5.79 -17.19 19.67
CA GLY A 150 -5.88 -18.40 20.49
C GLY A 150 -4.88 -19.45 20.01
N GLY A 151 -5.36 -20.67 19.71
CA GLY A 151 -4.54 -21.74 19.13
C GLY A 151 -4.31 -21.61 17.63
N TYR A 152 -5.07 -20.76 16.93
CA TYR A 152 -5.12 -20.71 15.47
C TYR A 152 -4.19 -19.62 14.92
N THR A 153 -3.63 -19.82 13.72
CA THR A 153 -2.93 -18.74 12.99
C THR A 153 -3.70 -18.45 11.71
N LEU A 154 -4.26 -17.25 11.59
CA LEU A 154 -5.08 -16.81 10.46
C LEU A 154 -4.25 -15.88 9.58
N ALA A 155 -4.30 -16.07 8.26
CA ALA A 155 -3.77 -15.12 7.30
C ALA A 155 -4.70 -13.90 7.19
N THR A 156 -4.15 -12.69 7.10
CA THR A 156 -4.95 -11.46 6.96
C THR A 156 -5.41 -11.21 5.53
N LYS A 157 -4.74 -11.78 4.53
CA LYS A 157 -5.07 -11.59 3.11
C LYS A 157 -6.14 -12.58 2.67
N ALA A 158 -7.19 -12.08 2.01
CA ALA A 158 -8.22 -12.94 1.43
C ALA A 158 -7.67 -13.82 0.30
N LYS A 159 -8.25 -15.01 0.16
CA LYS A 159 -7.94 -16.00 -0.89
C LYS A 159 -8.35 -15.49 -2.26
N LYS A 160 -7.55 -15.78 -3.28
CA LYS A 160 -7.84 -15.40 -4.68
C LYS A 160 -9.11 -16.03 -5.21
N GLU A 161 -9.54 -17.13 -4.61
CA GLU A 161 -10.74 -17.90 -4.93
C GLU A 161 -12.01 -17.30 -4.31
N TRP A 162 -11.88 -16.40 -3.32
CA TRP A 162 -13.01 -15.67 -2.76
C TRP A 162 -13.45 -14.56 -3.74
N LYS A 163 -14.74 -14.53 -4.08
CA LYS A 163 -15.30 -13.65 -5.14
C LYS A 163 -16.46 -12.76 -4.70
N LYS A 164 -16.85 -12.83 -3.42
CA LYS A 164 -17.90 -11.98 -2.86
C LYS A 164 -17.32 -10.63 -2.47
N THR A 165 -18.13 -9.60 -2.58
CA THR A 165 -17.75 -8.23 -2.21
C THR A 165 -17.40 -8.12 -0.73
N VAL A 166 -16.67 -7.07 -0.33
CA VAL A 166 -16.42 -6.76 1.08
C VAL A 166 -17.73 -6.66 1.89
N ARG A 167 -18.82 -6.17 1.26
CA ARG A 167 -20.15 -6.04 1.86
C ARG A 167 -20.86 -7.38 2.04
N GLU A 168 -20.98 -8.18 0.97
CA GLU A 168 -21.56 -9.53 1.05
C GLU A 168 -20.80 -10.40 2.06
N THR A 169 -19.48 -10.26 2.12
CA THR A 169 -18.63 -10.97 3.09
C THR A 169 -18.94 -10.56 4.53
N ALA A 170 -19.13 -9.26 4.80
CA ALA A 170 -19.49 -8.75 6.12
C ALA A 170 -20.94 -9.12 6.53
N GLU A 171 -21.87 -9.14 5.58
CA GLU A 171 -23.26 -9.58 5.79
C GLU A 171 -23.33 -11.07 6.11
N GLU A 172 -22.59 -11.92 5.38
CA GLU A 172 -22.52 -13.35 5.69
C GLU A 172 -21.82 -13.62 7.03
N LEU A 173 -20.72 -12.93 7.34
CA LEU A 173 -20.05 -12.99 8.65
C LEU A 173 -21.01 -12.70 9.80
N LYS A 174 -21.86 -11.67 9.67
CA LYS A 174 -22.90 -11.32 10.66
C LYS A 174 -23.87 -12.47 10.96
N THR A 175 -24.12 -13.37 10.00
CA THR A 175 -24.95 -14.57 10.24
C THR A 175 -24.31 -15.62 11.15
N TYR A 176 -23.03 -15.48 11.53
CA TYR A 176 -22.32 -16.41 12.41
C TYR A 176 -22.26 -15.97 13.88
N LYS A 177 -22.83 -14.81 14.24
CA LYS A 177 -22.78 -14.30 15.63
C LYS A 177 -23.37 -15.26 16.68
N ASP A 178 -24.43 -15.98 16.30
CA ASP A 178 -25.14 -16.94 17.16
C ASP A 178 -24.82 -18.42 16.82
N LYS A 179 -23.88 -18.67 15.89
CA LYS A 179 -23.49 -20.01 15.42
C LYS A 179 -22.31 -20.58 16.21
N SER A 180 -22.07 -21.88 16.09
CA SER A 180 -20.95 -22.51 16.78
C SER A 180 -19.59 -22.06 16.23
N PHE A 181 -18.55 -22.09 17.07
CA PHE A 181 -17.17 -21.82 16.66
C PHE A 181 -16.74 -22.67 15.46
N LYS A 182 -17.21 -23.93 15.37
CA LYS A 182 -16.91 -24.83 14.26
C LYS A 182 -17.47 -24.31 12.93
N GLU A 183 -18.67 -23.75 12.93
CA GLU A 183 -19.30 -23.16 11.73
C GLU A 183 -18.57 -21.89 11.31
N LEU A 184 -18.28 -21.00 12.26
CA LEU A 184 -17.50 -19.78 12.01
C LEU A 184 -16.11 -20.11 11.45
N LEU A 185 -15.37 -21.03 12.07
CA LEU A 185 -14.06 -21.49 11.59
C LEU A 185 -14.14 -22.13 10.20
N THR A 186 -15.20 -22.90 9.91
CA THR A 186 -15.42 -23.52 8.59
C THR A 186 -15.68 -22.46 7.51
N PHE A 187 -16.39 -21.38 7.84
CA PHE A 187 -16.64 -20.26 6.94
C PHE A 187 -15.39 -19.41 6.71
N LEU A 188 -14.67 -19.02 7.78
CA LEU A 188 -13.43 -18.25 7.67
C LEU A 188 -12.36 -18.96 6.82
N LYS A 189 -12.28 -20.29 6.88
CA LYS A 189 -11.39 -21.11 6.01
C LYS A 189 -11.72 -21.00 4.50
N GLN A 190 -12.90 -20.51 4.12
CA GLN A 190 -13.22 -20.21 2.71
C GLN A 190 -12.66 -18.86 2.28
N ILE A 191 -12.59 -17.89 3.20
CA ILE A 191 -12.15 -16.51 2.96
C ILE A 191 -10.63 -16.39 3.06
N VAL A 192 -10.00 -16.99 4.07
CA VAL A 192 -8.57 -16.87 4.38
C VAL A 192 -7.89 -18.23 4.57
N GLU A 193 -6.55 -18.25 4.60
CA GLU A 193 -5.80 -19.40 5.11
C GLU A 193 -5.80 -19.43 6.64
N ILE A 194 -5.98 -20.61 7.22
CA ILE A 194 -5.95 -20.80 8.68
C ILE A 194 -5.16 -22.08 8.98
N LYS A 195 -4.07 -21.94 9.74
CA LYS A 195 -3.32 -23.05 10.32
C LYS A 195 -3.97 -23.41 11.64
N GLU A 196 -4.30 -24.70 11.80
CA GLU A 196 -4.90 -25.21 13.04
C GLU A 196 -3.84 -25.45 14.13
N PRO A 197 -4.22 -25.37 15.41
CA PRO A 197 -3.35 -25.72 16.52
C PRO A 197 -2.83 -27.16 16.45
N GLU A 198 -1.53 -27.33 16.65
CA GLU A 198 -0.87 -28.64 16.63
C GLU A 198 -1.12 -29.40 17.95
N SER A 199 -1.00 -28.71 19.08
CA SER A 199 -1.16 -29.27 20.43
C SER A 199 -2.63 -29.41 20.88
N GLU A 200 -2.92 -30.32 21.81
CA GLU A 200 -4.25 -30.47 22.40
C GLU A 200 -4.62 -29.31 23.31
N GLU A 201 -3.62 -28.68 23.94
CA GLU A 201 -3.73 -27.47 24.76
C GLU A 201 -4.22 -26.29 23.91
N GLU A 202 -3.60 -26.06 22.74
CA GLU A 202 -4.01 -24.98 21.84
C GLU A 202 -5.36 -25.28 21.15
N LYS A 203 -5.72 -26.56 20.94
CA LYS A 203 -7.08 -26.98 20.51
C LYS A 203 -8.17 -26.70 21.57
N LYS A 204 -7.81 -26.18 22.74
CA LYS A 204 -8.78 -25.60 23.69
C LYS A 204 -8.97 -24.09 23.51
N LEU A 205 -7.99 -23.38 22.94
CA LEU A 205 -7.99 -21.92 22.81
C LEU A 205 -8.72 -21.49 21.53
N GLN A 206 -10.03 -21.29 21.66
CA GLN A 206 -10.92 -20.83 20.60
C GLN A 206 -11.04 -19.30 20.61
N PHE A 207 -11.68 -18.75 19.58
CA PHE A 207 -11.89 -17.32 19.44
C PHE A 207 -13.30 -16.97 18.98
N LYS A 208 -13.74 -15.75 19.29
CA LYS A 208 -14.96 -15.14 18.74
C LYS A 208 -14.67 -13.69 18.41
N PHE A 209 -15.36 -13.16 17.39
CA PHE A 209 -15.29 -11.76 17.02
C PHE A 209 -16.52 -11.01 17.52
N ASP A 210 -16.39 -9.70 17.71
CA ASP A 210 -17.56 -8.82 17.69
C ASP A 210 -18.03 -8.67 16.24
N LEU A 211 -18.98 -9.52 15.85
CA LEU A 211 -19.54 -9.54 14.49
C LEU A 211 -20.64 -8.48 14.30
N GLU A 212 -21.11 -7.82 15.36
CA GLU A 212 -22.08 -6.73 15.24
C GLU A 212 -21.37 -5.44 14.83
N HIS A 213 -20.21 -5.16 15.45
CA HIS A 213 -19.38 -3.96 15.22
C HIS A 213 -18.23 -4.20 14.23
N LEU A 214 -18.49 -4.89 13.11
CA LEU A 214 -17.55 -4.98 11.99
C LEU A 214 -17.36 -3.62 11.32
N HIS A 215 -16.12 -3.14 11.26
CA HIS A 215 -15.73 -1.95 10.51
C HIS A 215 -15.35 -2.37 9.08
N ILE A 216 -15.97 -1.73 8.09
CA ILE A 216 -15.82 -2.08 6.67
C ILE A 216 -15.20 -0.88 5.94
N HIS A 217 -13.96 -1.03 5.48
CA HIS A 217 -13.40 -0.11 4.49
C HIS A 217 -13.73 -0.68 3.11
N ALA A 218 -14.63 0.01 2.39
CA ALA A 218 -15.03 -0.36 1.04
C ALA A 218 -14.52 0.65 0.02
N HIS A 219 -13.83 0.16 -1.00
CA HIS A 219 -13.34 0.92 -2.14
C HIS A 219 -14.39 0.91 -3.27
N HIS A 220 -14.03 1.44 -4.44
CA HIS A 220 -14.88 1.31 -5.63
C HIS A 220 -14.96 -0.16 -6.10
N GLU A 221 -15.99 -0.50 -6.89
CA GLU A 221 -16.25 -1.85 -7.45
C GLU A 221 -16.60 -2.97 -6.45
N GLY A 222 -16.51 -2.69 -5.14
CA GLY A 222 -16.93 -3.59 -4.06
C GLY A 222 -15.78 -4.13 -3.21
N GLU A 223 -14.53 -3.92 -3.65
CA GLU A 223 -13.31 -4.39 -3.00
C GLU A 223 -13.03 -3.69 -1.66
N GLY A 224 -12.16 -4.28 -0.82
CA GLY A 224 -11.66 -3.61 0.39
C GLY A 224 -11.21 -4.54 1.51
N GLU A 225 -11.50 -4.12 2.75
CA GLU A 225 -11.17 -4.86 3.96
C GLU A 225 -12.27 -4.82 5.04
N ILE A 226 -12.26 -5.85 5.90
CA ILE A 226 -13.09 -5.96 7.11
C ILE A 226 -12.15 -5.96 8.31
N ILE A 227 -12.28 -4.97 9.17
CA ILE A 227 -11.55 -4.87 10.44
C ILE A 227 -12.47 -5.36 11.57
N PHE A 228 -11.97 -6.34 12.32
CA PHE A 228 -12.63 -6.91 13.49
C PHE A 228 -12.19 -6.10 14.72
N GLU A 229 -12.92 -5.01 14.97
CA GLU A 229 -12.66 -4.04 16.05
C GLU A 229 -12.41 -4.70 17.42
N LYS A 230 -13.08 -5.84 17.70
CA LYS A 230 -12.80 -6.67 18.87
C LYS A 230 -12.72 -8.14 18.53
N THR A 231 -11.68 -8.79 19.08
CA THR A 231 -11.47 -10.24 19.01
C THR A 231 -11.26 -10.77 20.41
N PHE A 232 -11.97 -11.83 20.79
CA PHE A 232 -11.89 -12.46 22.11
C PHE A 232 -11.38 -13.89 21.98
N VAL A 233 -10.41 -14.26 22.81
CA VAL A 233 -9.92 -15.64 22.98
C VAL A 233 -10.53 -16.23 24.25
N PHE A 234 -10.92 -17.50 24.21
CA PHE A 234 -11.46 -18.23 25.37
C PHE A 234 -11.05 -19.71 25.34
N ASN A 235 -11.09 -20.36 26.50
CA ASN A 235 -10.93 -21.80 26.57
C ASN A 235 -12.29 -22.48 26.33
N LYS A 236 -12.40 -23.43 25.40
CA LYS A 236 -13.64 -24.17 25.09
C LYS A 236 -14.24 -24.89 26.31
N ASP A 237 -13.41 -25.28 27.26
CA ASP A 237 -13.81 -25.92 28.52
C ASP A 237 -14.40 -24.89 29.52
N LYS A 238 -14.26 -23.59 29.23
CA LYS A 238 -14.73 -22.43 30.02
C LYS A 238 -15.14 -21.23 29.12
N PRO A 239 -16.20 -21.34 28.30
CA PRO A 239 -16.49 -20.35 27.25
C PRO A 239 -16.91 -18.95 27.74
N THR A 240 -17.16 -18.78 29.04
CA THR A 240 -17.44 -17.50 29.69
C THR A 240 -16.18 -16.74 30.14
N GLU A 241 -15.02 -17.40 30.25
CA GLU A 241 -13.74 -16.76 30.60
C GLU A 241 -13.04 -16.28 29.31
N THR A 242 -13.35 -15.05 28.90
CA THR A 242 -12.85 -14.42 27.66
C THR A 242 -11.76 -13.37 27.92
N THR A 243 -10.71 -13.37 27.11
CA THR A 243 -9.68 -12.31 27.04
C THR A 243 -9.80 -11.56 25.71
N GLU A 244 -9.90 -10.24 25.74
CA GLU A 244 -9.88 -9.39 24.53
C GLU A 244 -8.44 -9.24 24.02
N LEU A 245 -8.21 -9.43 22.72
CA LEU A 245 -6.90 -9.20 22.09
C LEU A 245 -6.68 -7.70 21.86
N LYS A 246 -5.44 -7.24 22.10
CA LYS A 246 -5.04 -5.84 21.89
C LYS A 246 -4.89 -5.47 20.41
N GLU A 247 -4.59 -6.45 19.57
CA GLU A 247 -4.40 -6.28 18.14
C GLU A 247 -5.71 -6.57 17.42
N LYS A 248 -6.16 -5.63 16.56
CA LYS A 248 -7.32 -5.85 15.69
C LYS A 248 -6.94 -6.87 14.62
N TYR A 249 -7.74 -7.93 14.48
CA TYR A 249 -7.67 -8.78 13.30
C TYR A 249 -8.34 -8.08 12.11
N ARG A 250 -7.86 -8.29 10.88
CA ARG A 250 -8.51 -7.79 9.67
C ARG A 250 -8.35 -8.75 8.50
N ILE A 251 -9.30 -8.71 7.58
CA ILE A 251 -9.25 -9.43 6.30
C ILE A 251 -9.20 -8.39 5.18
N HIS A 252 -8.09 -8.32 4.46
CA HIS A 252 -7.84 -7.35 3.38
C HIS A 252 -7.71 -7.99 2.00
N HIS A 253 -7.83 -7.17 0.95
CA HIS A 253 -7.99 -7.61 -0.45
C HIS A 253 -9.22 -8.52 -0.65
N LEU A 254 -10.31 -8.22 0.05
CA LEU A 254 -11.62 -8.72 -0.36
C LEU A 254 -11.98 -8.09 -1.70
N LYS A 255 -12.69 -8.86 -2.53
CA LYS A 255 -13.20 -8.45 -3.83
C LYS A 255 -14.54 -7.73 -3.69
#